data_AF-A0A3M3XR92-F1
#
_entry.id   AF-A0A3M3XR92-F1
#
_cell.length_a   1.000
_cell.length_b   1.000
_cell.length_c   1.000
_cell.angle_alpha   90.00
_cell.angle_beta   90.00
_cell.angle_gamma   90.00
#
_symmetry.space_group_name_H-M   'P 1'
#
loop_
_entity.id
_entity.type
_entity.pdbx_description
1 polymer ?
#
loop_
_entity_poly.entity_id
_entity_poly.type
_entity_poly.pdbx_seq_one_letter_code
_entity_poly.pdbx_strand_id
1 'polypeptide(L)' 'MYVAVKGGEQAIDNAHRLLANRRRGDTGIAELDVEQIRQQLPLA' A
#
# COMPACT_ATOMS: atom_id res chain seq x y z
N MET A 1 19.62 3.85 31.70
CA MET A 1 20.24 4.71 30.66
C MET A 1 19.49 4.43 29.36
N TYR A 2 19.10 5.46 28.60
CA TYR A 2 18.48 5.29 27.27
C TYR A 2 19.46 5.77 26.20
N VAL A 3 19.55 5.03 25.09
CA VAL A 3 20.43 5.34 23.96
C VAL A 3 19.61 5.41 22.68
N ALA A 4 19.93 6.39 21.83
CA ALA A 4 19.25 6.54 20.54
C ALA A 4 19.68 5.42 19.59
N VAL A 5 18.71 4.77 18.95
CA VAL A 5 18.93 3.74 17.93
C VAL A 5 18.33 4.19 16.59
N LYS A 6 18.90 3.71 15.49
CA LYS A 6 18.36 3.91 14.14
C LYS A 6 17.22 2.91 13.91
N GLY A 7 16.04 3.40 13.58
CA GLY A 7 14.88 2.57 13.19
C GLY A 7 13.98 3.21 12.14
N GLY A 8 14.32 4.41 11.67
CA GLY A 8 13.47 5.20 10.78
C GLY A 8 13.25 4.55 9.41
N GLU A 9 14.31 4.02 8.79
CA GLU A 9 14.21 3.35 7.49
C GLU A 9 13.29 2.12 7.56
N GLN A 10 13.50 1.25 8.55
CA GLN A 10 12.63 0.10 8.78
C GLN A 10 11.17 0.52 9.08
N ALA A 11 10.96 1.64 9.79
CA ALA A 11 9.63 2.16 10.04
C ALA A 11 8.96 2.67 8.75
N ILE A 12 9.70 3.33 7.86
CA ILE A 12 9.23 3.81 6.56
C ILE A 12 8.84 2.64 5.66
N ASP A 13 9.70 1.62 5.55
CA ASP A 13 9.41 0.43 4.74
C ASP A 13 8.17 -0.31 5.24
N ASN A 14 8.02 -0.42 6.57
CA ASN A 14 6.83 -1.00 7.18
C ASN A 14 5.58 -0.17 6.91
N ALA A 15 5.68 1.16 6.90
CA ALA A 15 4.56 2.04 6.56
C ALA A 15 4.13 1.85 5.10
N HIS A 16 5.07 1.78 4.16
CA HIS A 16 4.76 1.51 2.75
C HIS A 16 4.12 0.14 2.56
N ARG A 17 4.63 -0.90 3.23
CA ARG A 17 4.04 -2.24 3.18
C ARG A 17 2.62 -2.27 3.76
N LEU A 18 2.40 -1.59 4.89
CA LEU A 18 1.08 -1.47 5.49
C LEU A 18 0.09 -0.78 4.52
N LEU A 19 0.52 0.31 3.89
CA LEU A 19 -0.30 1.03 2.91
C LEU A 19 -0.61 0.18 1.68
N ALA A 20 0.37 -0.57 1.17
CA ALA A 20 0.19 -1.47 0.05
C ALA A 20 -0.82 -2.58 0.36
N ASN A 21 -0.73 -3.20 1.55
CA ASN A 21 -1.69 -4.21 1.99
C ASN A 21 -3.10 -3.63 2.13
N ARG A 22 -3.20 -2.43 2.71
CA ARG A 22 -4.49 -1.74 2.84
C ARG A 22 -5.10 -1.39 1.48
N ARG A 23 -4.27 -0.98 0.52
CA ARG A 23 -4.70 -0.71 -0.86
C ARG A 23 -5.15 -1.99 -1.57
N ARG A 24 -4.47 -3.12 -1.36
CA ARG A 24 -4.83 -4.40 -1.98
C ARG A 24 -6.18 -4.92 -1.47
N GLY A 25 -6.50 -4.72 -0.19
CA GLY A 25 -7.77 -5.17 0.39
C GLY A 25 -7.88 -6.70 0.45
N ASP A 26 -9.10 -7.21 0.31
CA ASP A 26 -9.37 -8.65 0.35
C ASP A 26 -8.83 -9.38 -0.90
N THR A 27 -7.98 -10.38 -0.69
CA THR A 27 -7.38 -11.19 -1.76
C THR A 27 -8.34 -12.23 -2.33
N GLY A 28 -9.50 -12.47 -1.70
CA GLY A 28 -10.59 -13.23 -2.29
C GLY A 28 -11.30 -12.50 -3.43
N ILE A 29 -11.10 -11.17 -3.53
CA ILE A 29 -11.60 -10.35 -4.63
C ILE A 29 -10.52 -10.26 -5.71
N ALA A 30 -10.91 -10.55 -6.96
CA ALA A 30 -10.04 -10.42 -8.13
C ALA A 30 -9.55 -8.97 -8.29
N GLU A 31 -8.30 -8.82 -8.73
CA GLU A 31 -7.72 -7.49 -8.97
C GLU A 31 -8.38 -6.80 -10.17
N LEU A 32 -8.46 -5.47 -10.09
CA LEU A 32 -8.90 -4.65 -11.21
C LEU A 32 -7.73 -4.43 -12.18
N ASP A 33 -7.99 -4.67 -13.46
CA ASP A 33 -7.08 -4.27 -14.52
C ASP A 33 -7.10 -2.74 -14.68
N VAL A 34 -5.95 -2.17 -15.03
CA VAL A 34 -5.79 -0.76 -15.36
C VAL A 34 -6.76 -0.36 -16.48
N GLU A 35 -6.97 -1.23 -17.46
CA GLU A 35 -7.90 -0.96 -18.56
C GLU A 35 -9.35 -0.86 -18.07
N GLN A 36 -9.75 -1.69 -17.10
CA GLN A 36 -11.09 -1.62 -16.50
C GLN A 36 -11.30 -0.28 -15.80
N ILE A 37 -10.30 0.19 -15.04
CA ILE A 37 -10.34 1.50 -14.37
C ILE A 37 -10.47 2.61 -15.41
N ARG A 38 -9.64 2.58 -16.46
CA ARG A 38 -9.63 3.59 -17.53
C ARG A 38 -10.98 3.70 -18.25
N GLN A 39 -11.64 2.56 -18.50
CA GLN A 39 -12.92 2.53 -19.22
C GLN A 39 -14.13 2.85 -18.33
N GLN A 40 -14.12 2.44 -17.06
CA GLN A 40 -15.30 2.51 -16.19
C GLN A 40 -15.29 3.72 -15.25
N LEU A 41 -14.11 4.27 -14.96
CA LEU A 41 -13.92 5.45 -14.11
C LEU A 41 -13.19 6.58 -14.88
N PRO A 42 -13.75 7.06 -16.01
CA PRO A 42 -13.03 7.94 -16.93
C PRO A 42 -12.79 9.37 -16.43
N LEU A 43 -13.42 9.76 -15.30
CA LEU A 43 -13.26 11.08 -14.68
C LEU A 43 -12.35 11.06 -13.44
N ALA A 44 -11.82 9.88 -13.08
CA ALA A 44 -10.93 9.68 -11.95
C ALA A 44 -9.48 10.00 -12.29
#